data_AF-A0A916M8H3-F1
#
_entry.id   AF-A0A916M8H3-F1
#
_cell.length_a   1.000
_cell.length_b   1.000
_cell.length_c   1.000
_cell.angle_alpha   90.00
_cell.angle_beta   90.00
_cell.angle_gamma   90.00
#
_symmetry.space_group_name_H-M   'P 1'
#
loop_
_entity.id
_entity.type
_entity.pdbx_description
1 polymer ?
#
loop_
_entity_poly.entity_id
_entity_poly.type
_entity_poly.pdbx_seq_one_letter_code
_entity_poly.pdbx_strand_id
1 'polypeptide(L)'
;ANVAMFFMFLLPGLAVIVTGFAMYAEVVGHDSWQYFWFGWVTHIFGNTLDLHIVHRLAMWVMVWFMMAHIYIAVREDILSRQTVISTMLSGERQFRD
;
A
#
# COMPACT_ATOMS: atom_id res chain seq x y z
N ALA A 1 -7.87 7.31 -13.35
CA ALA A 1 -7.15 7.47 -12.06
C ALA A 1 -7.81 6.69 -10.92
N ASN A 2 -9.09 6.91 -10.61
CA ASN A 2 -9.74 6.33 -9.41
C ASN A 2 -9.74 4.79 -9.34
N VAL A 3 -9.96 4.11 -10.47
CA VAL A 3 -9.90 2.64 -10.55
C VAL A 3 -8.49 2.13 -10.23
N ALA A 4 -7.45 2.79 -10.75
CA ALA A 4 -6.07 2.42 -10.46
C ALA A 4 -5.71 2.63 -8.98
N MET A 5 -6.15 3.74 -8.37
CA MET A 5 -5.97 3.97 -6.92
C MET A 5 -6.65 2.89 -6.07
N PHE A 6 -7.84 2.43 -6.46
CA PHE A 6 -8.54 1.38 -5.73
C PHE A 6 -7.83 0.02 -5.83
N PHE A 7 -7.51 -0.42 -7.05
CA PHE A 7 -6.95 -1.76 -7.25
C PHE A 7 -5.46 -1.89 -6.97
N MET A 8 -4.67 -0.83 -7.15
CA MET A 8 -3.20 -0.89 -7.05
C MET A 8 -2.66 -0.25 -5.76
N PHE A 9 -3.48 0.49 -5.03
CA PHE A 9 -3.09 1.10 -3.74
C PHE A 9 -3.97 0.64 -2.58
N LEU A 10 -5.29 0.82 -2.66
CA LEU A 10 -6.19 0.48 -1.54
C LEU A 10 -6.21 -1.03 -1.24
N LEU A 11 -6.48 -1.87 -2.24
CA LEU A 11 -6.57 -3.33 -2.03
C LEU A 11 -5.23 -3.96 -1.60
N PRO A 12 -4.08 -3.67 -2.27
CA PRO A 12 -2.80 -4.19 -1.82
C PRO A 12 -2.37 -3.62 -0.46
N GLY A 13 -2.66 -2.35 -0.17
CA GLY A 13 -2.38 -1.74 1.11
C GLY A 13 -3.11 -2.43 2.27
N LEU A 14 -4.40 -2.72 2.10
CA LEU A 14 -5.17 -3.50 3.08
C LEU A 14 -4.61 -4.92 3.23
N ALA A 15 -4.22 -5.57 2.13
CA ALA A 15 -3.63 -6.90 2.17
C ALA A 15 -2.31 -6.91 2.97
N VAL A 16 -1.42 -5.93 2.76
CA VAL A 16 -0.16 -5.79 3.49
C VAL A 16 -0.40 -5.55 4.98
N ILE A 17 -1.41 -4.74 5.35
CA ILE A 17 -1.77 -4.51 6.76
C ILE A 17 -2.25 -5.80 7.42
N VAL A 18 -3.23 -6.50 6.82
CA VAL A 18 -3.83 -7.70 7.39
C VAL A 18 -2.81 -8.83 7.49
N THR A 19 -2.05 -9.09 6.42
CA THR A 19 -1.01 -10.14 6.42
C THR A 19 0.16 -9.79 7.34
N GLY A 20 0.53 -8.51 7.45
CA GLY A 20 1.57 -8.05 8.37
C GLY A 20 1.18 -8.26 9.84
N PHE A 21 -0.05 -7.91 10.22
CA PHE A 21 -0.55 -8.16 11.58
C PHE A 21 -0.70 -9.65 11.87
N ALA A 22 -1.11 -10.46 10.89
CA ALA A 22 -1.18 -11.91 11.04
C ALA A 22 0.19 -12.54 11.33
N MET A 23 1.23 -12.18 10.55
CA MET A 23 2.60 -12.66 10.80
C MET A 23 3.16 -12.14 12.13
N TYR A 24 2.84 -10.89 12.49
CA TYR A 24 3.26 -10.32 13.78
C TYR A 24 2.63 -11.06 14.96
N ALA A 25 1.36 -11.44 14.87
CA ALA A 25 0.67 -12.21 15.89
C ALA A 25 1.32 -13.58 16.16
N GLU A 26 1.85 -14.25 15.12
CA GLU A 26 2.58 -15.51 15.27
C GLU A 26 3.88 -15.35 16.05
N VAL A 27 4.57 -14.22 15.88
CA VAL A 27 5.82 -13.93 16.60
C VAL A 27 5.56 -13.60 18.07
N VAL A 28 4.47 -12.88 18.37
CA VAL A 28 4.12 -12.46 19.74
C VAL A 28 3.56 -13.63 20.56
N GLY A 29 2.88 -14.57 19.90
CA GLY A 29 2.31 -15.77 20.53
C GLY A 29 0.78 -15.75 20.62
N HIS A 30 0.21 -16.93 20.86
CA HIS A 30 -1.24 -17.18 20.77
C HIS A 30 -2.08 -16.51 21.87
N ASP A 31 -1.47 -16.11 22.98
CA ASP A 31 -2.15 -15.41 24.08
C ASP A 31 -2.30 -13.90 23.83
N SER A 32 -1.88 -13.43 22.66
CA SER A 32 -1.87 -12.01 22.31
C SER A 32 -3.20 -11.56 21.69
N TRP A 33 -3.56 -10.29 21.93
CA TRP A 33 -4.77 -9.71 21.32
C TRP A 33 -4.67 -9.66 19.79
N GLN A 34 -3.45 -9.56 19.25
CA GLN A 34 -3.21 -9.59 17.81
C GLN A 34 -3.60 -10.94 17.22
N TYR A 35 -3.32 -12.05 17.91
CA TYR A 35 -3.74 -13.37 17.47
C TYR A 35 -5.26 -13.55 17.53
N PHE A 36 -5.94 -12.94 18.50
CA PHE A 36 -7.40 -12.96 18.56
C PHE A 36 -8.05 -12.30 17.32
N TRP A 37 -7.51 -11.16 16.85
CA TRP A 37 -8.09 -10.42 15.73
C TRP A 37 -7.59 -10.86 14.35
N PHE A 38 -6.35 -11.35 14.23
CA PHE A 38 -5.69 -11.65 12.96
C PHE A 38 -5.24 -13.10 12.81
N GLY A 39 -5.35 -13.93 13.85
CA GLY A 39 -4.94 -15.34 13.81
C GLY A 39 -5.74 -16.18 12.82
N TRP A 40 -7.00 -15.84 12.54
CA TRP A 40 -7.80 -16.53 11.52
C TRP A 40 -7.19 -16.43 10.11
N VAL A 41 -6.40 -15.39 9.83
CA VAL A 41 -5.74 -15.20 8.53
C VAL A 41 -4.69 -16.29 8.31
N THR A 42 -3.95 -16.67 9.35
CA THR A 42 -2.93 -17.73 9.26
C THR A 42 -3.55 -19.10 9.03
N HIS A 43 -4.74 -19.35 9.59
CA HIS A 43 -5.54 -20.56 9.34
C HIS A 43 -6.06 -20.67 7.91
N ILE A 44 -6.37 -19.56 7.22
CA ILE A 44 -6.82 -19.59 5.81
C ILE A 44 -5.71 -20.05 4.87
N PHE A 45 -4.49 -19.60 5.10
CA PHE A 45 -3.33 -19.95 4.27
C PHE A 45 -2.68 -21.27 4.70
N GLY A 46 -2.97 -21.75 5.91
CA GLY A 46 -2.52 -23.05 6.44
C GLY A 46 -1.02 -23.12 6.77
N ASN A 47 -0.20 -22.31 6.11
CA ASN A 47 1.24 -22.23 6.29
C ASN A 47 1.70 -20.77 6.46
N THR A 48 2.61 -20.56 7.39
CA THR A 48 3.24 -19.26 7.68
C THR A 48 4.10 -18.79 6.51
N LEU A 49 4.68 -19.71 5.74
CA LEU A 49 5.48 -19.37 4.55
C LEU A 49 4.64 -18.74 3.44
N ASP A 50 3.43 -19.27 3.21
CA ASP A 50 2.55 -18.79 2.15
C ASP A 50 2.06 -17.36 2.45
N LEU A 51 1.80 -17.05 3.72
CA LEU A 51 1.55 -15.67 4.17
C LEU A 51 2.69 -14.72 3.83
N HIS A 52 3.94 -15.13 4.08
CA HIS A 52 5.10 -14.30 3.77
C HIS A 52 5.26 -14.08 2.25
N ILE A 53 4.93 -15.09 1.43
CA ILE A 53 4.95 -14.99 -0.03
C ILE A 53 3.88 -14.00 -0.50
N VAL A 54 2.65 -14.13 -0.01
CA VAL A 54 1.54 -13.23 -0.34
C VAL A 54 1.86 -11.79 0.09
N HIS A 55 2.43 -11.61 1.28
CA HIS A 55 2.84 -10.30 1.77
C HIS A 55 3.91 -9.66 0.88
N ARG A 56 4.95 -10.42 0.50
CA ARG A 56 5.97 -9.93 -0.44
C ARG A 56 5.39 -9.60 -1.82
N LEU A 57 4.47 -10.41 -2.32
CA LEU A 57 3.83 -10.16 -3.60
C LEU A 57 3.01 -8.86 -3.57
N ALA A 58 2.22 -8.64 -2.51
CA ALA A 58 1.47 -7.41 -2.32
C ALA A 58 2.39 -6.19 -2.16
N MET A 59 3.52 -6.33 -1.45
CA MET A 59 4.54 -5.31 -1.34
C MET A 59 5.13 -4.94 -2.71
N TRP A 60 5.47 -5.92 -3.55
CA TRP A 60 5.99 -5.66 -4.89
C TRP A 60 4.99 -4.89 -5.76
N VAL A 61 3.69 -5.25 -5.73
CA VAL A 61 2.64 -4.51 -6.45
C VAL A 61 2.60 -3.05 -6.01
N MET A 62 2.66 -2.79 -4.70
CA MET A 62 2.71 -1.43 -4.15
C MET A 62 3.95 -0.65 -4.59
N VAL A 63 5.13 -1.28 -4.60
CA VAL A 63 6.38 -0.64 -5.04
C VAL A 63 6.29 -0.22 -6.51
N TRP A 64 5.84 -1.12 -7.38
CA TRP A 64 5.65 -0.80 -8.80
C TRP A 64 4.64 0.32 -9.02
N PHE A 65 3.52 0.28 -8.28
CA PHE A 65 2.53 1.33 -8.32
C PHE A 65 3.09 2.68 -7.87
N MET A 66 3.85 2.72 -6.77
CA MET A 66 4.48 3.93 -6.26
C MET A 66 5.46 4.54 -7.27
N MET A 67 6.30 3.72 -7.92
CA MET A 67 7.20 4.19 -8.97
C MET A 67 6.43 4.85 -10.13
N ALA A 68 5.38 4.18 -10.63
CA ALA A 68 4.55 4.72 -11.71
C ALA A 68 3.79 5.98 -11.28
N HIS A 69 3.27 6.01 -10.06
CA HIS A 69 2.54 7.15 -9.51
C HIS A 69 3.42 8.40 -9.41
N ILE A 70 4.64 8.25 -8.85
CA ILE A 70 5.61 9.34 -8.75
C ILE A 70 6.02 9.82 -10.14
N TYR A 71 6.29 8.92 -11.08
CA TYR A 71 6.64 9.29 -12.46
C TYR A 71 5.54 10.12 -13.12
N ILE A 72 4.27 9.68 -13.04
CA ILE A 72 3.14 10.41 -13.64
C ILE A 72 2.94 11.75 -12.94
N ALA A 73 3.03 11.80 -11.61
CA ALA A 73 2.89 13.04 -10.86
C ALA A 73 3.96 14.07 -11.25
N VAL A 74 5.23 13.66 -11.33
CA VAL A 74 6.34 14.52 -11.74
C VAL A 74 6.23 14.91 -13.22
N ARG A 75 5.87 13.96 -14.10
CA ARG A 75 5.66 14.25 -15.52
C ARG A 75 4.58 15.31 -15.70
N GLU A 76 3.46 15.16 -15.00
CA GLU A 76 2.36 16.12 -15.07
C GLU A 76 2.78 17.48 -14.51
N ASP A 77 3.56 17.52 -13.42
CA ASP A 77 4.05 18.78 -12.86
C ASP A 77 5.01 19.54 -13.80
N ILE A 78 5.84 18.82 -14.57
CA ILE A 78 6.77 19.42 -15.54
C ILE A 78 6.05 19.85 -16.83
N LEU A 79 5.10 19.04 -17.34
CA LEU A 79 4.41 19.32 -18.61
C LEU A 79 3.17 20.22 -18.46
N SER A 80 2.52 20.20 -17.30
CA SER A 80 1.27 20.92 -17.07
C SER A 80 1.53 22.37 -16.68
N ARG A 81 0.59 23.26 -16.99
CA ARG A 81 0.60 24.68 -16.58
C ARG A 81 0.13 24.88 -15.14
N GLN A 82 -0.24 23.79 -14.46
CA GLN A 82 -0.74 23.78 -13.10
C GLN A 82 0.11 22.81 -12.28
N THR A 83 0.83 23.33 -11.28
CA THR A 83 1.71 22.53 -10.44
C THR A 83 0.93 21.77 -9.37
N VAL A 84 0.49 20.54 -9.72
CA VAL A 84 -0.25 19.68 -8.81
C VAL A 84 0.62 19.27 -7.60
N ILE A 85 1.94 19.14 -7.77
CA ILE A 85 2.85 18.80 -6.67
C ILE A 85 2.98 19.94 -5.65
N SER A 86 3.00 21.19 -6.12
CA SER A 86 3.03 22.37 -5.24
C SER A 86 1.84 22.40 -4.30
N THR A 87 0.65 21.96 -4.75
CA THR A 87 -0.53 21.88 -3.89
C THR A 87 -0.45 20.80 -2.83
N MET A 88 0.31 19.72 -3.04
CA MET A 88 0.50 18.65 -2.05
C MET A 88 1.58 18.99 -1.01
N LEU A 89 2.65 19.69 -1.42
CA LEU A 89 3.78 20.03 -0.55
C LEU A 89 3.64 21.39 0.13
N SER A 90 3.21 22.42 -0.61
CA SER A 90 3.15 23.81 -0.17
C SER A 90 1.74 24.35 0.02
N GLY A 91 0.71 23.65 -0.48
CA GLY A 91 -0.70 24.09 -0.44
C GLY A 91 -1.06 25.19 -1.44
N GLU A 92 -0.07 25.83 -2.07
CA GLU A 92 -0.27 26.92 -3.03
C GLU A 92 -0.37 26.39 -4.46
N ARG A 93 -1.42 26.81 -5.18
CA ARG A 93 -1.66 26.44 -6.59
C ARG A 93 -1.16 27.56 -7.48
N GLN A 94 0.04 27.40 -8.04
CA GLN A 94 0.56 28.36 -9.01
C GLN A 94 -0.02 28.05 -10.40
N PHE A 95 -0.80 29.01 -10.93
CA PHE A 95 -1.15 29.04 -12.35
C PHE A 95 -0.08 29.85 -13.07
N ARG A 96 0.60 29.26 -14.04
CA ARG A 96 1.54 29.98 -14.89
C ARG A 96 0.85 30.32 -16.20
N ASP A 97 0.60 31.61 -16.44
CA ASP A 97 0.18 32.13 -17.74
C ASP A 97 1.26 31.91 -18.81
#